data_AF-A0A7W4Q9H6-F1
#
_entry.id   AF-A0A7W4Q9H6-F1
#
_cell.length_a   1.000
_cell.length_b   1.000
_cell.length_c   1.000
_cell.angle_alpha   90.00
_cell.angle_beta   90.00
_cell.angle_gamma   90.00
#
_symmetry.space_group_name_H-M   'P 1'
#
loop_
_entity.id
_entity.type
_entity.pdbx_description
1 polymer ?
#
loop_
_entity_poly.entity_id
_entity_poly.type
_entity_poly.pdbx_seq_one_letter_code
_entity_poly.pdbx_strand_id
1 'polypeptide(L)'
;MTRRARILLAIALILALAGLGLYVLGKLQPYEETLKHGAAPEARANEYLAAEHFLRLQKITVSRADGLQVLSTLPPAGHTLMLLGSRHNMTPRQARQALDWAAQGGHLLFVAESIWDEEAGTSEDLLLNSLGIHQQLSEELDEDSKNGDEAASDEDNSSEAVKAEDAEEADAPSADEAQPATDDPEEQAEADRYPELTKLYLENEEAPAYIDFDTEFHLYDTQNRAHAWANSGDSTHMLQLDHGKGLITVLTDAWIWQNENIADYDNAWLLWYLSQDSSVTLVYSSERDDLFSQLLRHFPAALAALALLVILLLWHVGMRHGPLQAPPSHARRQLEEHLRGSADFLMRRVGQAHLLHNLQRDIQRRARHRHPGFERLPVAEQWQILGRLTRIPTSAISQAMRPQGTQRLSAADFTRQVTNLQTLRNSI
;
A
#
# COMPACT_ATOMS: atom_id res chain seq x y z
N MET A 1 40.58 -30.41 71.68
CA MET A 1 41.38 -30.50 70.43
C MET A 1 42.25 -29.25 70.29
N THR A 2 43.56 -29.41 70.14
CA THR A 2 44.51 -28.30 70.02
C THR A 2 44.32 -27.55 68.69
N ARG A 3 44.60 -26.24 68.63
CA ARG A 3 44.44 -25.43 67.40
C ARG A 3 45.13 -26.04 66.18
N ARG A 4 46.25 -26.74 66.39
CA ARG A 4 46.99 -27.50 65.37
C ARG A 4 46.17 -28.64 64.76
N ALA A 5 45.40 -29.36 65.58
CA ALA A 5 44.54 -30.45 65.11
C ALA A 5 43.40 -29.95 64.19
N ARG A 6 42.85 -28.75 64.46
CA ARG A 6 41.83 -28.13 63.59
C ARG A 6 42.39 -27.70 62.24
N ILE A 7 43.62 -27.16 62.23
CA ILE A 7 44.31 -26.78 60.99
C ILE A 7 44.64 -28.01 60.15
N LEU A 8 45.15 -29.09 60.77
CA LEU A 8 45.41 -30.35 60.07
C LEU A 8 44.14 -30.98 59.50
N LEU A 9 43.02 -30.92 60.23
CA LEU A 9 41.74 -31.45 59.75
C LEU A 9 41.17 -30.61 58.60
N ALA A 10 41.34 -29.29 58.62
CA ALA A 10 40.96 -28.42 57.50
C ALA A 10 41.80 -28.69 56.24
N ILE A 11 43.12 -28.88 56.39
CA ILE A 11 44.01 -29.23 55.28
C ILE A 11 43.63 -30.60 54.70
N ALA A 12 43.34 -31.58 55.55
CA ALA A 12 42.89 -32.91 55.12
C ALA A 12 41.56 -32.85 54.36
N LEU A 13 40.61 -32.02 54.82
CA LEU A 13 39.33 -31.81 54.13
C LEU A 13 39.53 -31.18 52.74
N ILE A 14 40.40 -30.18 52.62
CA ILE A 14 40.69 -29.53 51.33
C ILE A 14 41.36 -30.51 50.38
N LEU A 15 42.31 -31.33 50.87
CA LEU A 15 42.94 -32.37 50.06
C LEU A 15 41.93 -33.44 49.63
N ALA A 16 41.00 -33.81 50.50
CA ALA A 16 39.93 -34.75 50.15
C ALA A 16 38.99 -34.18 49.07
N LEU A 17 38.60 -32.90 49.19
CA LEU A 17 37.78 -32.22 48.18
C LEU A 17 38.52 -32.04 46.85
N ALA A 18 39.80 -31.69 46.87
CA ALA A 18 40.63 -31.59 45.67
C ALA A 18 40.82 -32.95 44.99
N GLY A 19 41.07 -34.00 45.78
CA GLY A 19 41.15 -35.37 45.28
C GLY A 19 39.84 -35.86 44.68
N LEU A 20 38.71 -35.53 45.32
CA LEU A 20 37.37 -35.84 44.79
C LEU A 20 37.10 -35.08 43.48
N GLY A 21 37.46 -33.79 43.42
CA GLY A 21 37.33 -32.97 42.21
C GLY A 21 38.13 -33.55 41.05
N LEU A 22 39.38 -33.96 41.29
CA LEU A 22 40.23 -34.64 40.30
C LEU A 22 39.66 -35.99 39.86
N TYR A 23 39.11 -36.78 40.79
CA TYR A 23 38.48 -38.06 40.49
C TYR A 23 37.23 -37.88 39.59
N VAL A 24 36.39 -36.89 39.91
CA VAL A 24 35.21 -36.56 39.09
C VAL A 24 35.65 -36.05 37.71
N LEU A 25 36.66 -35.18 37.63
CA LEU A 25 37.18 -34.70 36.34
C LEU A 25 37.71 -35.84 35.46
N GLY A 26 38.38 -36.83 36.06
CA GLY A 26 38.85 -38.02 35.34
C GLY A 26 37.72 -38.98 34.90
N LYS A 27 36.50 -38.81 35.43
CA LYS A 27 35.30 -39.57 35.05
C LYS A 27 34.39 -38.81 34.08
N LEU A 28 34.60 -37.51 33.89
CA LEU A 28 33.91 -36.74 32.86
C LEU A 28 34.43 -37.17 31.50
N GLN A 29 33.58 -37.84 30.72
CA GLN A 29 33.86 -38.14 29.33
C GLN A 29 33.34 -36.99 28.47
N PRO A 30 34.19 -36.33 27.67
CA PRO A 30 33.70 -35.42 26.65
C PRO A 30 32.86 -36.25 25.67
N TYR A 31 31.64 -35.82 25.45
CA TYR A 31 30.79 -36.38 24.40
C TYR A 31 30.42 -35.25 23.44
N GLU A 32 30.47 -35.55 22.16
CA GLU A 32 30.04 -34.63 21.12
C GLU A 32 28.54 -34.83 20.92
N GLU A 33 27.75 -33.79 21.18
CA GLU A 33 26.32 -33.78 20.90
C GLU A 33 26.08 -32.91 19.67
N THR A 34 25.55 -33.50 18.61
CA THR A 34 25.12 -32.73 17.44
C THR A 34 23.82 -32.02 17.77
N LEU A 35 23.93 -30.77 18.24
CA LEU A 35 22.78 -29.90 18.45
C LEU A 35 22.25 -29.43 17.09
N LYS A 36 21.07 -29.91 16.70
CA LYS A 36 20.38 -29.43 15.50
C LYS A 36 19.89 -28.00 15.75
N HIS A 37 20.61 -27.01 15.24
CA HIS A 37 20.26 -25.58 15.35
C HIS A 37 19.10 -25.15 14.42
N GLY A 38 18.43 -26.11 13.78
CA GLY A 38 17.42 -25.86 12.74
C GLY A 38 18.02 -25.24 11.49
N ALA A 39 17.18 -24.76 10.59
CA ALA A 39 17.60 -24.08 9.37
C ALA A 39 18.48 -22.85 9.70
N ALA A 40 19.55 -22.66 8.95
CA ALA A 40 20.37 -21.44 9.01
C ALA A 40 19.52 -20.19 8.71
N PRO A 41 19.87 -19.00 9.23
CA PRO A 41 19.12 -17.77 8.94
C PRO A 41 18.96 -17.50 7.44
N GLU A 42 19.95 -17.87 6.63
CA GLU A 42 19.91 -17.75 5.17
C GLU A 42 18.86 -18.67 4.54
N ALA A 43 18.77 -19.93 4.98
CA ALA A 43 17.75 -20.88 4.53
C ALA A 43 16.33 -20.48 4.98
N ARG A 44 16.19 -19.77 6.11
CA ARG A 44 14.89 -19.22 6.54
C ARG A 44 14.47 -17.98 5.76
N ALA A 45 15.42 -17.20 5.27
CA ALA A 45 15.13 -16.00 4.48
C ALA A 45 14.91 -16.32 2.99
N ASN A 46 15.31 -17.52 2.56
CA ASN A 46 15.22 -17.95 1.18
C ASN A 46 14.67 -19.39 1.11
N GLU A 47 13.39 -19.52 0.78
CA GLU A 47 12.69 -20.80 0.65
C GLU A 47 13.25 -21.68 -0.46
N TYR A 48 13.86 -21.09 -1.50
CA TYR A 48 14.42 -21.78 -2.66
C TYR A 48 15.96 -21.87 -2.64
N LEU A 49 16.58 -21.77 -1.45
CA LEU A 49 18.03 -21.83 -1.32
C LEU A 49 18.59 -23.16 -1.81
N ALA A 50 17.95 -24.26 -1.44
CA ALA A 50 18.37 -25.60 -1.83
C ALA A 50 18.28 -25.80 -3.34
N ALA A 51 17.23 -25.27 -4.00
CA ALA A 51 17.09 -25.25 -5.45
C ALA A 51 18.25 -24.51 -6.14
N GLU A 52 18.60 -23.31 -5.67
CA GLU A 52 19.74 -22.56 -6.19
C GLU A 52 21.06 -23.35 -6.04
N HIS A 53 21.28 -23.94 -4.87
CA HIS A 53 22.48 -24.72 -4.58
C HIS A 53 22.55 -25.97 -5.46
N PHE A 54 21.45 -26.69 -5.62
CA PHE A 54 21.35 -27.87 -6.45
C PHE A 54 21.69 -27.56 -7.91
N LEU A 55 21.06 -26.54 -8.49
CA LEU A 55 21.36 -26.11 -9.87
C LEU A 55 22.82 -25.68 -10.06
N ARG A 56 23.40 -24.96 -9.08
CA ARG A 56 24.84 -24.62 -9.10
C ARG A 56 25.74 -25.86 -9.05
N LEU A 57 25.36 -26.89 -8.29
CA LEU A 57 26.09 -28.17 -8.25
C LEU A 57 26.04 -28.88 -9.61
N GLN A 58 24.92 -28.75 -10.34
CA GLN A 58 24.77 -29.23 -11.72
C GLN A 58 25.46 -28.34 -12.76
N LYS A 59 26.23 -27.32 -12.34
CA LYS A 59 26.95 -26.36 -13.19
C LYS A 59 26.04 -25.49 -14.07
N ILE A 60 24.77 -25.36 -13.69
CA ILE A 60 23.83 -24.44 -14.33
C ILE A 60 24.05 -23.05 -13.73
N THR A 61 24.02 -22.01 -14.57
CA THR A 61 24.15 -20.62 -14.11
C THR A 61 22.83 -20.17 -13.52
N VAL A 62 22.83 -19.86 -12.22
CA VAL A 62 21.62 -19.43 -11.49
C VAL A 62 21.77 -18.00 -11.02
N SER A 63 20.83 -17.15 -11.40
CA SER A 63 20.69 -15.78 -10.90
C SER A 63 19.34 -15.60 -10.20
N ARG A 64 19.31 -14.72 -9.20
CA ARG A 64 18.07 -14.30 -8.53
C ARG A 64 17.66 -12.91 -9.00
N ALA A 65 16.37 -12.69 -9.17
CA ALA A 65 15.81 -11.37 -9.38
C ALA A 65 14.59 -11.14 -8.48
N ASP A 66 14.44 -9.91 -7.97
CA ASP A 66 13.32 -9.54 -7.08
C ASP A 66 12.00 -9.31 -7.84
N GLY A 67 12.03 -9.30 -9.18
CA GLY A 67 10.85 -9.04 -10.00
C GLY A 67 11.14 -9.02 -11.49
N LEU A 68 10.10 -8.77 -12.29
CA LEU A 68 10.14 -8.82 -13.76
C LEU A 68 10.96 -7.69 -14.41
N GLN A 69 11.53 -6.76 -13.65
CA GLN A 69 12.39 -5.72 -14.21
C GLN A 69 13.64 -6.30 -14.89
N VAL A 70 14.05 -7.51 -14.46
CA VAL A 70 15.17 -8.27 -15.05
C VAL A 70 14.95 -8.56 -16.55
N LEU A 71 13.70 -8.65 -17.01
CA LEU A 71 13.35 -8.87 -18.42
C LEU A 71 13.87 -7.77 -19.35
N SER A 72 14.19 -6.58 -18.83
CA SER A 72 14.79 -5.50 -19.63
C SER A 72 16.25 -5.76 -20.00
N THR A 73 16.94 -6.62 -19.24
CA THR A 73 18.36 -6.94 -19.41
C THR A 73 18.63 -8.40 -19.76
N LEU A 74 17.67 -9.29 -19.49
CA LEU A 74 17.78 -10.73 -19.70
C LEU A 74 17.50 -11.08 -21.17
N PRO A 75 18.48 -11.61 -21.93
CA PRO A 75 18.22 -12.05 -23.29
C PRO A 75 17.27 -13.27 -23.29
N PRO A 76 16.35 -13.40 -24.25
CA PRO A 76 15.42 -14.53 -24.30
C PRO A 76 16.10 -15.87 -24.57
N ALA A 77 16.85 -15.99 -25.66
CA ALA A 77 17.39 -17.27 -26.11
C ALA A 77 18.44 -17.84 -25.13
N GLY A 78 18.26 -19.09 -24.72
CA GLY A 78 19.16 -19.79 -23.79
C GLY A 78 18.99 -19.40 -22.32
N HIS A 79 17.90 -18.72 -21.97
CA HIS A 79 17.56 -18.35 -20.60
C HIS A 79 16.21 -18.91 -20.21
N THR A 80 16.12 -19.40 -18.97
CA THR A 80 14.85 -19.80 -18.34
C THR A 80 14.52 -18.80 -17.24
N LEU A 81 13.32 -18.23 -17.28
CA LEU A 81 12.77 -17.39 -16.23
C LEU A 81 11.76 -18.21 -15.43
N MET A 82 12.04 -18.45 -14.16
CA MET A 82 11.15 -19.19 -13.25
C MET A 82 10.46 -18.20 -12.31
N LEU A 83 9.15 -18.03 -12.46
CA LEU A 83 8.31 -17.22 -11.59
C LEU A 83 7.71 -18.12 -10.50
N LEU A 84 8.41 -18.25 -9.37
CA LEU A 84 8.06 -19.16 -8.27
C LEU A 84 7.37 -18.46 -7.09
N GLY A 85 7.32 -17.13 -7.10
CA GLY A 85 6.66 -16.34 -6.05
C GLY A 85 5.36 -15.70 -6.54
N SER A 86 4.59 -15.20 -5.58
CA SER A 86 3.30 -14.53 -5.76
C SER A 86 3.33 -13.39 -6.80
N ARG A 87 2.36 -13.41 -7.72
CA ARG A 87 2.15 -12.51 -8.87
C ARG A 87 0.81 -11.78 -8.81
N HIS A 88 0.07 -11.83 -7.71
CA HIS A 88 -1.18 -11.07 -7.50
C HIS A 88 -1.11 -9.57 -7.87
N ASN A 89 0.07 -8.94 -7.76
CA ASN A 89 0.29 -7.52 -8.11
C ASN A 89 0.80 -7.30 -9.55
N MET A 90 0.80 -8.33 -10.40
CA MET A 90 1.28 -8.25 -11.77
C MET A 90 0.35 -7.38 -12.61
N THR A 91 0.90 -6.39 -13.30
CA THR A 91 0.12 -5.55 -14.22
C THR A 91 -0.05 -6.23 -15.58
N PRO A 92 -1.12 -5.94 -16.34
CA PRO A 92 -1.31 -6.48 -17.70
C PRO A 92 -0.15 -6.20 -18.65
N ARG A 93 0.56 -5.09 -18.43
CA ARG A 93 1.77 -4.75 -19.20
C ARG A 93 2.93 -5.70 -18.88
N GLN A 94 3.12 -6.04 -17.61
CA GLN A 94 4.17 -6.98 -17.19
C GLN A 94 3.86 -8.39 -17.68
N ALA A 95 2.59 -8.82 -17.64
CA ALA A 95 2.17 -10.12 -18.18
C ALA A 95 2.51 -10.23 -19.67
N ARG A 96 2.10 -9.24 -20.47
CA ARG A 96 2.47 -9.17 -21.90
C ARG A 96 3.98 -9.17 -22.11
N GLN A 97 4.74 -8.41 -21.31
CA GLN A 97 6.20 -8.38 -21.43
C GLN A 97 6.85 -9.75 -21.16
N ALA A 98 6.34 -10.53 -20.20
CA ALA A 98 6.82 -11.87 -19.92
C ALA A 98 6.53 -12.84 -21.08
N LEU A 99 5.31 -12.79 -21.61
CA LEU A 99 4.90 -13.62 -22.75
C LEU A 99 5.64 -13.22 -24.02
N ASP A 100 5.80 -11.93 -24.31
CA ASP A 100 6.58 -11.41 -25.44
C ASP A 100 8.04 -11.84 -25.34
N TRP A 101 8.59 -11.92 -24.12
CA TRP A 101 9.94 -12.42 -23.88
C TRP A 101 10.02 -13.93 -24.15
N ALA A 102 9.06 -14.73 -23.68
CA ALA A 102 8.97 -16.16 -24.02
C ALA A 102 8.85 -16.37 -25.54
N ALA A 103 7.99 -15.59 -26.20
CA ALA A 103 7.77 -15.62 -27.65
C ALA A 103 9.05 -15.41 -28.47
N GLN A 104 10.04 -14.68 -27.91
CA GLN A 104 11.32 -14.41 -28.55
C GLN A 104 12.35 -15.55 -28.42
N GLY A 105 12.00 -16.65 -27.75
CA GLY A 105 12.88 -17.82 -27.56
C GLY A 105 13.33 -18.06 -26.12
N GLY A 106 12.73 -17.38 -25.15
CA GLY A 106 12.95 -17.67 -23.73
C GLY A 106 12.06 -18.80 -23.25
N HIS A 107 12.50 -19.49 -22.20
CA HIS A 107 11.67 -20.46 -21.49
C HIS A 107 11.07 -19.78 -20.25
N LEU A 108 9.75 -19.63 -20.23
CA LEU A 108 9.02 -19.06 -19.11
C LEU A 108 8.36 -20.18 -18.31
N LEU A 109 8.76 -20.33 -17.05
CA LEU A 109 8.12 -21.23 -16.12
C LEU A 109 7.38 -20.43 -15.06
N PHE A 110 6.13 -20.78 -14.77
CA PHE A 110 5.38 -20.12 -13.70
C PHE A 110 4.37 -21.06 -13.05
N VAL A 111 4.02 -20.75 -11.80
CA VAL A 111 3.07 -21.51 -10.97
C VAL A 111 1.67 -20.91 -11.08
N ALA A 112 0.63 -21.68 -11.31
CA ALA A 112 -0.75 -21.20 -11.34
C ALA A 112 -1.20 -20.69 -9.95
N GLU A 113 -1.71 -19.46 -9.87
CA GLU A 113 -2.00 -18.81 -8.57
C GLU A 113 -3.48 -18.71 -8.20
N SER A 114 -4.38 -18.86 -9.18
CA SER A 114 -5.80 -18.59 -8.96
C SER A 114 -6.66 -19.59 -9.71
N ILE A 115 -7.64 -20.14 -8.99
CA ILE A 115 -8.71 -20.97 -9.53
C ILE A 115 -9.54 -20.14 -10.52
N TRP A 116 -10.02 -20.81 -11.55
CA TRP A 116 -10.91 -20.25 -12.55
C TRP A 116 -12.28 -19.96 -11.97
N ASP A 117 -12.78 -18.74 -12.16
CA ASP A 117 -14.14 -18.37 -11.81
C ASP A 117 -15.04 -18.54 -13.04
N GLU A 118 -15.92 -19.55 -13.00
CA GLU A 118 -16.87 -19.85 -14.08
C GLU A 118 -17.92 -18.75 -14.27
N GLU A 119 -18.34 -18.07 -13.19
CA GLU A 119 -19.34 -17.00 -13.26
C GLU A 119 -18.76 -15.75 -13.93
N ALA A 120 -17.51 -15.41 -13.58
CA ALA A 120 -16.81 -14.27 -14.17
C ALA A 120 -16.22 -14.58 -15.56
N GLY A 121 -15.96 -15.85 -15.85
CA GLY A 121 -15.28 -16.31 -17.07
C GLY A 121 -13.83 -15.83 -17.17
N THR A 122 -13.18 -15.59 -16.02
CA THR A 122 -11.77 -15.17 -15.91
C THR A 122 -11.19 -15.60 -14.58
N SER A 123 -9.89 -15.92 -14.52
CA SER A 123 -9.15 -16.06 -13.25
C SER A 123 -8.48 -14.74 -12.84
N GLU A 124 -7.99 -14.63 -11.60
CA GLU A 124 -7.18 -13.46 -11.18
C GLU A 124 -5.75 -13.48 -11.79
N ASP A 125 -5.30 -14.62 -12.29
CA ASP A 125 -4.00 -14.79 -12.95
C ASP A 125 -4.03 -14.36 -14.42
N LEU A 126 -3.38 -13.23 -14.71
CA LEU A 126 -3.30 -12.66 -16.05
C LEU A 126 -2.55 -13.55 -17.07
N LEU A 127 -1.58 -14.36 -16.64
CA LEU A 127 -0.83 -15.26 -17.52
C LEU A 127 -1.69 -16.44 -17.95
N LEU A 128 -2.37 -17.10 -17.00
CA LEU A 128 -3.29 -18.20 -17.27
C LEU A 128 -4.39 -17.79 -18.26
N ASN A 129 -5.06 -16.67 -17.98
CA ASN A 129 -6.08 -16.08 -18.84
C ASN A 129 -5.58 -15.83 -20.27
N SER A 130 -4.35 -15.34 -20.41
CA SER A 130 -3.77 -15.03 -21.72
C SER A 130 -3.39 -16.28 -22.54
N LEU A 131 -3.14 -17.40 -21.86
CA LEU A 131 -2.76 -18.67 -22.47
C LEU A 131 -3.96 -19.58 -22.71
N GLY A 132 -5.11 -19.31 -22.08
CA GLY A 132 -6.29 -20.17 -22.14
C GLY A 132 -6.18 -21.39 -21.24
N ILE A 133 -5.46 -21.27 -20.12
CA ILE A 133 -5.27 -22.35 -19.15
C ILE A 133 -6.12 -22.03 -17.93
N HIS A 134 -6.90 -22.99 -17.46
CA HIS A 134 -7.74 -22.86 -16.28
C HIS A 134 -7.16 -23.73 -15.16
N GLN A 135 -7.14 -23.22 -13.95
CA GLN A 135 -6.86 -24.02 -12.75
C GLN A 135 -8.18 -24.29 -12.06
N GLN A 136 -8.44 -25.55 -11.70
CA GLN A 136 -9.67 -25.99 -11.02
C GLN A 136 -9.31 -26.87 -9.83
N LEU A 137 -10.29 -27.13 -8.96
CA LEU A 137 -10.15 -28.10 -7.88
C LEU A 137 -10.44 -29.50 -8.44
N SER A 138 -9.62 -30.49 -8.09
CA SER A 138 -9.78 -31.87 -8.55
C SER A 138 -11.11 -32.49 -8.10
N GLU A 139 -11.69 -32.03 -6.98
CA GLU A 139 -13.01 -32.47 -6.52
C GLU A 139 -14.14 -32.15 -7.52
N GLU A 140 -14.00 -31.07 -8.30
CA GLU A 140 -14.98 -30.68 -9.33
C GLU A 140 -14.96 -31.64 -10.52
N LEU A 141 -13.79 -32.19 -10.87
CA LEU A 141 -13.67 -33.22 -11.92
C LEU A 141 -14.42 -34.50 -11.56
N ASP A 142 -14.34 -34.88 -10.28
CA ASP A 142 -15.04 -36.03 -9.72
C ASP A 142 -16.56 -35.86 -9.76
N GLU A 143 -17.07 -34.64 -9.59
CA GLU A 143 -18.50 -34.33 -9.66
C GLU A 143 -19.01 -34.31 -11.10
N ASP A 144 -18.26 -33.72 -12.03
CA ASP A 144 -18.58 -33.71 -13.46
C ASP A 144 -18.58 -35.13 -14.05
N SER A 145 -17.59 -35.94 -13.68
CA SER A 145 -17.52 -37.34 -14.11
C SER A 145 -18.71 -38.16 -13.60
N LYS A 146 -19.15 -37.93 -12.35
CA LYS A 146 -20.32 -38.60 -11.77
C LYS A 146 -21.64 -38.13 -12.40
N ASN A 147 -21.77 -36.84 -12.71
CA ASN A 147 -22.96 -36.29 -13.36
C ASN A 147 -23.09 -36.73 -14.83
N GLY A 148 -21.97 -36.92 -15.54
CA GLY A 148 -21.95 -37.44 -16.91
C GLY A 148 -22.43 -38.89 -17.03
N ASP A 149 -22.07 -39.73 -16.05
CA ASP A 149 -22.48 -41.15 -16.01
C ASP A 149 -23.95 -41.34 -15.58
N GLU A 150 -24.52 -40.45 -14.75
CA GLU A 150 -25.94 -40.52 -14.38
C GLU A 150 -26.88 -40.11 -15.55
N ALA A 151 -26.44 -39.22 -16.44
CA ALA A 151 -27.22 -38.77 -17.60
C ALA A 151 -27.27 -39.79 -18.76
N ALA A 152 -26.41 -40.81 -18.77
CA ALA A 152 -26.34 -41.83 -19.81
C ALA A 152 -27.14 -43.12 -19.50
N SER A 153 -27.87 -43.17 -18.38
CA SER A 153 -28.56 -44.40 -17.93
C SER A 153 -30.09 -44.40 -18.08
N ASP A 154 -30.69 -43.31 -18.52
CA ASP A 154 -32.13 -43.21 -18.79
C ASP A 154 -32.41 -42.84 -20.25
N GLU A 155 -32.36 -43.82 -21.16
CA GLU A 155 -33.29 -43.92 -22.31
C GLU A 155 -33.00 -45.19 -23.15
N ASP A 156 -33.72 -46.27 -22.85
CA ASP A 156 -34.04 -47.25 -23.89
C ASP A 156 -35.53 -47.62 -23.81
N ASN A 157 -36.29 -47.20 -24.82
CA ASN A 157 -37.11 -48.09 -25.67
C ASN A 157 -38.27 -47.31 -26.33
N SER A 158 -38.19 -47.07 -27.65
CA SER A 158 -39.13 -47.66 -28.61
C SER A 158 -39.00 -47.11 -30.05
N SER A 159 -38.52 -48.00 -30.92
CA SER A 159 -38.96 -48.32 -32.28
C SER A 159 -39.12 -47.25 -33.39
N GLU A 160 -38.36 -47.53 -34.46
CA GLU A 160 -38.72 -47.52 -35.90
C GLU A 160 -38.85 -46.21 -36.70
N ALA A 161 -37.83 -46.03 -37.56
CA ALA A 161 -37.86 -45.62 -38.97
C ALA A 161 -38.31 -44.19 -39.36
N VAL A 162 -37.42 -43.43 -40.01
CA VAL A 162 -37.47 -43.01 -41.44
C VAL A 162 -36.22 -42.17 -41.79
N LYS A 163 -35.79 -42.29 -43.05
CA LYS A 163 -34.66 -41.66 -43.74
C LYS A 163 -34.67 -40.10 -43.79
N ALA A 164 -33.44 -39.56 -43.73
CA ALA A 164 -32.84 -38.45 -44.50
C ALA A 164 -33.35 -37.01 -44.34
N GLU A 165 -32.48 -36.10 -43.85
CA GLU A 165 -31.74 -35.04 -44.59
C GLU A 165 -31.22 -33.94 -43.64
N ASP A 166 -29.92 -33.64 -43.78
CA ASP A 166 -29.13 -32.43 -43.47
C ASP A 166 -29.53 -31.45 -42.34
N ALA A 167 -28.63 -31.28 -41.36
CA ALA A 167 -28.10 -29.98 -40.95
C ALA A 167 -26.82 -30.16 -40.11
N GLU A 168 -25.76 -29.43 -40.48
CA GLU A 168 -24.49 -29.28 -39.77
C GLU A 168 -24.69 -28.70 -38.36
N GLU A 169 -24.11 -29.32 -37.34
CA GLU A 169 -23.64 -28.62 -36.15
C GLU A 169 -22.37 -29.30 -35.64
N ALA A 170 -21.34 -28.46 -35.47
CA ALA A 170 -19.96 -28.85 -35.20
C ALA A 170 -19.82 -29.36 -33.76
N ASP A 171 -19.53 -30.64 -33.62
CA ASP A 171 -19.20 -31.30 -32.37
C ASP A 171 -17.73 -31.04 -32.02
N ALA A 172 -17.50 -30.62 -30.78
CA ALA A 172 -16.16 -30.47 -30.21
C ALA A 172 -15.56 -31.88 -30.01
N PRO A 173 -14.27 -32.12 -30.33
CA PRO A 173 -13.71 -33.44 -30.11
C PRO A 173 -13.48 -33.63 -28.61
N SER A 174 -14.24 -34.57 -28.06
CA SER A 174 -13.89 -35.34 -26.88
C SER A 174 -12.43 -35.80 -26.98
N ALA A 175 -11.68 -35.62 -25.89
CA ALA A 175 -10.32 -36.07 -25.75
C ALA A 175 -10.28 -37.60 -25.66
N ASP A 176 -10.39 -38.23 -26.82
CA ASP A 176 -9.96 -39.59 -27.05
C ASP A 176 -8.94 -39.53 -28.20
N GLU A 177 -7.85 -40.29 -28.06
CA GLU A 177 -6.71 -40.43 -28.99
C GLU A 177 -5.55 -39.42 -28.90
N ALA A 178 -4.55 -39.77 -28.08
CA ALA A 178 -3.16 -39.97 -28.52
C ALA A 178 -2.30 -40.62 -27.42
N GLN A 179 -2.66 -41.85 -27.01
CA GLN A 179 -1.69 -42.76 -26.39
C GLN A 179 -0.90 -43.44 -27.52
N PRO A 180 0.45 -43.53 -27.46
CA PRO A 180 1.15 -44.47 -28.32
C PRO A 180 0.77 -45.88 -27.88
N ALA A 181 -0.02 -46.55 -28.71
CA ALA A 181 -0.45 -47.92 -28.51
C ALA A 181 0.75 -48.87 -28.44
N THR A 182 1.10 -49.30 -27.23
CA THR A 182 1.70 -50.60 -26.97
C THR A 182 0.61 -51.49 -26.38
N ASP A 183 -0.04 -52.25 -27.26
CA ASP A 183 -0.96 -53.33 -26.91
C ASP A 183 -0.17 -54.46 -26.20
N ASP A 184 -0.02 -54.38 -24.89
CA ASP A 184 0.22 -55.56 -24.04
C ASP A 184 -0.68 -55.47 -22.78
N PRO A 185 -1.78 -56.25 -22.71
CA PRO A 185 -2.77 -56.18 -21.62
C PRO A 185 -2.30 -56.75 -20.27
N GLU A 186 -1.03 -57.09 -20.09
CA GLU A 186 -0.52 -57.74 -18.88
C GLU A 186 0.12 -56.79 -17.84
N GLU A 187 0.28 -55.48 -18.14
CA GLU A 187 0.85 -54.50 -17.18
C GLU A 187 -0.19 -53.67 -16.40
N GLN A 188 -1.48 -53.72 -16.76
CA GLN A 188 -2.54 -52.92 -16.10
C GLN A 188 -2.98 -53.42 -14.70
N ALA A 189 -2.25 -54.36 -14.10
CA ALA A 189 -2.58 -54.94 -12.79
C ALA A 189 -1.42 -55.01 -11.79
N GLU A 190 -0.35 -54.24 -11.98
CA GLU A 190 0.42 -53.77 -10.83
C GLU A 190 -0.35 -52.59 -10.23
N ALA A 191 -1.00 -52.81 -9.09
CA ALA A 191 -1.69 -51.77 -8.34
C ALA A 191 -0.80 -50.52 -8.27
N ASP A 192 -1.29 -49.41 -8.80
CA ASP A 192 -0.54 -48.16 -8.87
C ASP A 192 0.04 -47.84 -7.49
N ARG A 193 1.36 -47.96 -7.37
CA ARG A 193 2.04 -47.95 -6.07
C ARG A 193 2.03 -46.56 -5.44
N TYR A 194 1.89 -45.52 -6.28
CA TYR A 194 1.93 -44.11 -5.90
C TYR A 194 0.90 -43.31 -6.73
N PRO A 195 -0.40 -43.45 -6.45
CA PRO A 195 -1.46 -42.79 -7.21
C PRO A 195 -1.53 -41.27 -6.96
N GLU A 196 -0.96 -40.81 -5.84
CA GLU A 196 -0.91 -39.40 -5.44
C GLU A 196 0.32 -38.67 -6.02
N LEU A 197 1.28 -39.40 -6.60
CA LEU A 197 2.45 -38.80 -7.21
C LEU A 197 2.23 -38.58 -8.70
N THR A 198 2.52 -37.36 -9.14
CA THR A 198 2.50 -37.00 -10.55
C THR A 198 3.57 -37.76 -11.30
N LYS A 199 3.18 -38.37 -12.42
CA LYS A 199 4.06 -39.15 -13.28
C LYS A 199 4.41 -38.36 -14.53
N LEU A 200 5.71 -38.15 -14.75
CA LEU A 200 6.21 -37.62 -16.01
C LEU A 200 6.87 -38.74 -16.80
N TYR A 201 6.29 -39.08 -17.94
CA TYR A 201 6.84 -40.06 -18.88
C TYR A 201 7.76 -39.37 -19.89
N LEU A 202 8.92 -39.96 -20.14
CA LEU A 202 9.87 -39.50 -21.14
C LEU A 202 10.03 -40.57 -22.21
N GLU A 203 10.09 -40.15 -23.48
CA GLU A 203 10.17 -41.07 -24.63
C GLU A 203 11.37 -42.05 -24.56
N ASN A 204 12.41 -41.73 -23.79
CA ASN A 204 13.65 -42.51 -23.74
C ASN A 204 13.91 -43.18 -22.36
N GLU A 205 12.94 -43.17 -21.44
CA GLU A 205 13.07 -43.80 -20.12
C GLU A 205 12.00 -44.87 -19.88
N GLU A 206 12.39 -45.95 -19.21
CA GLU A 206 11.50 -47.09 -18.91
C GLU A 206 10.60 -46.83 -17.69
N ALA A 207 10.98 -45.89 -16.82
CA ALA A 207 10.22 -45.55 -15.61
C ALA A 207 9.86 -44.06 -15.62
N PRO A 208 8.64 -43.69 -15.17
CA PRO A 208 8.27 -42.29 -15.01
C PRO A 208 9.05 -41.66 -13.85
N ALA A 209 9.28 -40.35 -13.94
CA ALA A 209 9.71 -39.56 -12.78
C ALA A 209 8.50 -39.29 -11.88
N TYR A 210 8.68 -39.40 -10.57
CA TYR A 210 7.62 -39.20 -9.58
C TYR A 210 7.79 -37.84 -8.88
N ILE A 211 6.78 -36.99 -8.99
CA ILE A 211 6.79 -35.62 -8.45
C ILE A 211 5.60 -35.40 -7.50
N ASP A 212 5.86 -34.71 -6.39
CA ASP A 212 4.93 -34.50 -5.28
C ASP A 212 4.16 -33.17 -5.42
N PHE A 213 3.40 -33.02 -6.52
CA PHE A 213 2.50 -31.88 -6.69
C PHE A 213 1.26 -32.00 -5.80
N ASP A 214 0.60 -30.87 -5.55
CA ASP A 214 -0.66 -30.87 -4.80
C ASP A 214 -1.80 -31.43 -5.66
N THR A 215 -2.32 -32.59 -5.27
CA THR A 215 -3.40 -33.30 -5.95
C THR A 215 -4.74 -32.58 -5.89
N GLU A 216 -4.89 -31.56 -5.03
CA GLU A 216 -6.12 -30.77 -4.92
C GLU A 216 -6.35 -29.89 -6.17
N PHE A 217 -5.30 -29.58 -6.94
CA PHE A 217 -5.41 -28.72 -8.12
C PHE A 217 -5.24 -29.47 -9.44
N HIS A 218 -6.00 -29.07 -10.46
CA HIS A 218 -5.87 -29.54 -11.84
C HIS A 218 -5.73 -28.37 -12.80
N LEU A 219 -4.87 -28.52 -13.81
CA LEU A 219 -4.72 -27.59 -14.94
C LEU A 219 -5.43 -28.12 -16.18
N TYR A 220 -6.34 -27.32 -16.71
CA TYR A 220 -7.04 -27.58 -17.96
C TYR A 220 -6.57 -26.63 -19.06
N ASP A 221 -6.17 -27.16 -20.22
CA ASP A 221 -5.85 -26.37 -21.41
C ASP A 221 -7.06 -26.31 -22.36
N THR A 222 -7.76 -25.18 -22.36
CA THR A 222 -8.96 -24.99 -23.19
C THR A 222 -8.69 -25.01 -24.70
N GLN A 223 -7.46 -24.75 -25.12
CA GLN A 223 -7.09 -24.63 -26.53
C GLN A 223 -6.37 -25.88 -27.05
N ASN A 224 -6.13 -26.86 -26.18
CA ASN A 224 -5.39 -28.09 -26.47
C ASN A 224 -4.06 -27.82 -27.21
N ARG A 225 -3.30 -26.88 -26.68
CA ARG A 225 -2.00 -26.41 -27.22
C ARG A 225 -0.82 -27.09 -26.56
N ALA A 226 -1.01 -27.73 -25.40
CA ALA A 226 0.05 -28.37 -24.67
C ALA A 226 0.61 -29.56 -25.47
N HIS A 227 1.94 -29.62 -25.63
CA HIS A 227 2.60 -30.75 -26.29
C HIS A 227 3.12 -31.79 -25.29
N ALA A 228 3.29 -31.40 -24.02
CA ALA A 228 3.67 -32.31 -22.95
C ALA A 228 2.95 -31.91 -21.66
N TRP A 229 2.57 -32.92 -20.89
CA TRP A 229 1.88 -32.76 -19.61
C TRP A 229 2.35 -33.83 -18.62
N ALA A 230 2.07 -33.62 -17.34
CA ALA A 230 2.24 -34.63 -16.31
C ALA A 230 1.02 -34.66 -15.40
N ASN A 231 0.55 -35.87 -15.07
CA ASN A 231 -0.68 -36.09 -14.34
C ASN A 231 -0.52 -37.07 -13.16
N SER A 232 -1.43 -36.97 -12.20
CA SER A 232 -1.64 -37.91 -11.10
C SER A 232 -3.12 -38.27 -11.09
N GLY A 233 -3.45 -39.52 -11.40
CA GLY A 233 -4.84 -39.90 -11.69
C GLY A 233 -5.43 -39.06 -12.82
N ASP A 234 -6.56 -38.42 -12.56
CA ASP A 234 -7.27 -37.55 -13.51
C ASP A 234 -6.79 -36.08 -13.45
N SER A 235 -5.92 -35.74 -12.49
CA SER A 235 -5.44 -34.38 -12.26
C SER A 235 -4.14 -34.09 -13.03
N THR A 236 -4.11 -33.01 -13.81
CA THR A 236 -2.92 -32.57 -14.56
C THR A 236 -2.21 -31.47 -13.80
N HIS A 237 -0.94 -31.67 -13.45
CA HIS A 237 -0.18 -30.77 -12.58
C HIS A 237 0.87 -29.94 -13.32
N MET A 238 1.29 -30.40 -14.51
CA MET A 238 2.23 -29.68 -15.37
C MET A 238 1.73 -29.65 -16.80
N LEU A 239 1.87 -28.48 -17.44
CA LEU A 239 1.63 -28.29 -18.87
C LEU A 239 2.84 -27.61 -19.52
N GLN A 240 3.25 -28.07 -20.71
CA GLN A 240 4.26 -27.44 -21.55
C GLN A 240 3.69 -27.05 -22.90
N LEU A 241 3.91 -25.79 -23.26
CA LEU A 241 3.27 -25.11 -24.37
C LEU A 241 4.33 -24.40 -25.22
N ASP A 242 4.25 -24.55 -26.53
CA ASP A 242 5.03 -23.72 -27.43
C ASP A 242 4.44 -22.31 -27.51
N HIS A 243 5.31 -21.32 -27.35
CA HIS A 243 4.92 -19.91 -27.48
C HIS A 243 5.95 -19.16 -28.32
N GLY A 244 5.58 -18.84 -29.56
CA GLY A 244 6.48 -18.20 -30.51
C GLY A 244 7.68 -19.09 -30.85
N LYS A 245 8.88 -18.68 -30.41
CA LYS A 245 10.13 -19.45 -30.55
C LYS A 245 10.60 -20.09 -29.25
N GLY A 246 9.89 -19.84 -28.15
CA GLY A 246 10.24 -20.31 -26.82
C GLY A 246 9.22 -21.28 -26.27
N LEU A 247 9.40 -21.60 -25.00
CA LEU A 247 8.63 -22.60 -24.27
C LEU A 247 7.96 -21.94 -23.06
N ILE A 248 6.73 -22.33 -22.77
CA ILE A 248 6.05 -21.98 -21.52
C ILE A 248 5.77 -23.25 -20.75
N THR A 249 6.16 -23.30 -19.48
CA THR A 249 5.81 -24.38 -18.56
C THR A 249 4.95 -23.84 -17.44
N VAL A 250 3.79 -24.43 -17.23
CA VAL A 250 2.84 -24.07 -16.18
C VAL A 250 2.76 -25.22 -15.20
N LEU A 251 2.87 -24.91 -13.91
CA LEU A 251 2.80 -25.86 -12.80
C LEU A 251 1.63 -25.49 -11.89
N THR A 252 1.02 -26.46 -11.20
CA THR A 252 0.04 -26.19 -10.13
C THR A 252 0.69 -25.51 -8.94
N ASP A 253 1.89 -25.94 -8.57
CA ASP A 253 2.61 -25.50 -7.37
C ASP A 253 4.14 -25.58 -7.57
N ALA A 254 4.90 -24.89 -6.73
CA ALA A 254 6.38 -24.92 -6.73
C ALA A 254 6.99 -25.30 -5.36
N TRP A 255 6.15 -25.67 -4.38
CA TRP A 255 6.62 -26.10 -3.06
C TRP A 255 7.59 -27.29 -3.13
N ILE A 256 7.49 -28.13 -4.16
CA ILE A 256 8.40 -29.23 -4.48
C ILE A 256 9.87 -28.80 -4.55
N TRP A 257 10.15 -27.52 -4.82
CA TRP A 257 11.51 -26.98 -4.91
C TRP A 257 11.93 -26.14 -3.69
N GLN A 258 11.08 -26.06 -2.68
CA GLN A 258 11.44 -25.44 -1.42
C GLN A 258 12.47 -26.28 -0.66
N ASN A 259 13.15 -25.64 0.29
CA ASN A 259 14.26 -26.22 1.04
C ASN A 259 13.94 -27.55 1.74
N GLU A 260 12.68 -27.77 2.11
CA GLU A 260 12.24 -28.96 2.84
C GLU A 260 11.92 -30.13 1.90
N ASN A 261 11.31 -29.86 0.73
CA ASN A 261 10.75 -30.87 -0.17
C ASN A 261 11.63 -31.23 -1.37
N ILE A 262 12.64 -30.42 -1.71
CA ILE A 262 13.46 -30.66 -2.91
C ILE A 262 14.22 -31.99 -2.90
N ALA A 263 14.51 -32.52 -1.72
CA ALA A 263 15.20 -33.79 -1.56
C ALA A 263 14.27 -35.00 -1.65
N ASP A 264 12.96 -34.77 -1.62
CA ASP A 264 11.95 -35.82 -1.68
C ASP A 264 11.64 -36.17 -3.15
N TYR A 265 11.41 -37.47 -3.40
CA TYR A 265 11.10 -38.03 -4.71
C TYR A 265 12.04 -37.52 -5.84
N ASP A 266 11.50 -37.27 -7.03
CA ASP A 266 12.26 -36.76 -8.18
C ASP A 266 12.09 -35.23 -8.36
N ASN A 267 11.72 -34.51 -7.30
CA ASN A 267 11.47 -33.07 -7.32
C ASN A 267 12.68 -32.28 -7.85
N ALA A 268 13.88 -32.59 -7.35
CA ALA A 268 15.13 -31.99 -7.83
C ALA A 268 15.44 -32.34 -9.28
N TRP A 269 15.11 -33.56 -9.71
CA TRP A 269 15.33 -34.00 -11.08
C TRP A 269 14.45 -33.21 -12.04
N LEU A 270 13.18 -32.95 -11.71
CA LEU A 270 12.30 -32.10 -12.51
C LEU A 270 12.86 -30.69 -12.67
N LEU A 271 13.36 -30.08 -11.57
CA LEU A 271 13.99 -28.76 -11.63
C LEU A 271 15.17 -28.74 -12.61
N TRP A 272 16.02 -29.77 -12.57
CA TRP A 272 17.13 -29.92 -13.49
C TRP A 272 16.66 -30.13 -14.93
N TYR A 273 15.67 -31.00 -15.16
CA TYR A 273 15.09 -31.28 -16.48
C TYR A 273 14.57 -30.00 -17.16
N LEU A 274 13.83 -29.18 -16.42
CA LEU A 274 13.26 -27.92 -16.91
C LEU A 274 14.29 -26.80 -17.07
N SER A 275 15.52 -26.99 -16.61
CA SER A 275 16.60 -25.99 -16.69
C SER A 275 17.79 -26.45 -17.53
N GLN A 276 17.66 -27.55 -18.27
CA GLN A 276 18.73 -28.04 -19.13
C GLN A 276 19.08 -27.00 -20.21
N ASP A 277 20.38 -26.88 -20.50
CA ASP A 277 20.95 -26.02 -21.54
C ASP A 277 20.59 -24.51 -21.45
N SER A 278 20.08 -24.06 -20.31
CA SER A 278 19.71 -22.65 -20.11
C SER A 278 20.35 -22.04 -18.86
N SER A 279 20.45 -20.72 -18.85
CA SER A 279 20.78 -19.96 -17.64
C SER A 279 19.50 -19.58 -16.92
N VAL A 280 19.36 -20.04 -15.68
CA VAL A 280 18.12 -19.90 -14.89
C VAL A 280 18.13 -18.59 -14.12
N THR A 281 17.05 -17.83 -14.25
CA THR A 281 16.74 -16.69 -13.40
C THR A 281 15.52 -17.02 -12.56
N LEU A 282 15.72 -17.18 -11.25
CA LEU A 282 14.65 -17.42 -10.28
C LEU A 282 14.10 -16.06 -9.84
N VAL A 283 12.80 -15.88 -10.04
CA VAL A 283 12.02 -14.75 -9.53
C VAL A 283 11.05 -15.27 -8.51
N TYR A 284 11.34 -14.99 -7.25
CA TYR A 284 10.39 -15.17 -6.18
C TYR A 284 10.37 -13.87 -5.41
N SER A 285 9.19 -13.27 -5.32
CA SER A 285 8.97 -12.11 -4.50
C SER A 285 9.21 -12.55 -3.06
N SER A 286 10.24 -12.01 -2.41
CA SER A 286 10.14 -11.80 -0.98
C SER A 286 9.01 -10.79 -0.85
N GLU A 287 7.79 -11.29 -0.58
CA GLU A 287 6.69 -10.44 -0.16
C GLU A 287 7.27 -9.46 0.83
N ARG A 288 7.33 -8.19 0.43
CA ARG A 288 7.75 -7.16 1.36
C ARG A 288 6.56 -7.06 2.29
N ASP A 289 6.63 -7.80 3.39
CA ASP A 289 5.79 -7.61 4.55
C ASP A 289 5.59 -6.11 4.70
N ASP A 290 4.32 -5.69 4.81
CA ASP A 290 3.98 -4.28 4.90
C ASP A 290 4.84 -3.60 5.96
N LEU A 291 5.24 -2.34 5.73
CA LEU A 291 6.20 -1.63 6.61
C LEU A 291 5.72 -1.65 8.06
N PHE A 292 4.40 -1.64 8.28
CA PHE A 292 3.77 -1.76 9.58
C PHE A 292 4.04 -3.12 10.24
N SER A 293 3.88 -4.23 9.50
CA SER A 293 4.18 -5.59 9.96
C SER A 293 5.67 -5.72 10.33
N GLN A 294 6.55 -5.23 9.46
CA GLN A 294 8.00 -5.24 9.70
C GLN A 294 8.39 -4.42 10.93
N LEU A 295 7.77 -3.25 11.15
CA LEU A 295 8.03 -2.39 12.30
C LEU A 295 7.56 -3.01 13.62
N LEU A 296 6.41 -3.68 13.61
CA LEU A 296 5.89 -4.44 14.77
C LEU A 296 6.78 -5.62 15.14
N ARG A 297 7.23 -6.39 14.13
CA ARG A 297 8.04 -7.59 14.33
C ARG A 297 9.46 -7.27 14.82
N HIS A 298 10.09 -6.25 14.26
CA HIS A 298 11.50 -5.94 14.53
C HIS A 298 11.69 -4.82 15.57
N PHE A 299 10.75 -3.88 15.71
CA PHE A 299 10.90 -2.71 16.59
C PHE A 299 9.77 -2.53 17.62
N PRO A 300 9.34 -3.58 18.35
CA PRO A 300 8.24 -3.46 19.32
C PRO A 300 8.55 -2.49 20.46
N ALA A 301 9.81 -2.43 20.91
CA ALA A 301 10.22 -1.51 21.97
C ALA A 301 10.18 -0.04 21.55
N ALA A 302 10.52 0.28 20.29
CA ALA A 302 10.46 1.65 19.77
C ALA A 302 9.02 2.12 19.62
N LEU A 303 8.13 1.24 19.13
CA LEU A 303 6.69 1.51 19.05
C LEU A 303 6.07 1.72 20.44
N ALA A 304 6.44 0.89 21.43
CA ALA A 304 5.98 1.08 22.81
C ALA A 304 6.46 2.41 23.41
N ALA A 305 7.72 2.80 23.17
CA ALA A 305 8.25 4.09 23.60
C ALA A 305 7.53 5.27 22.93
N LEU A 306 7.24 5.16 21.63
CA LEU A 306 6.48 6.15 20.88
C LEU A 306 5.05 6.28 21.42
N ALA A 307 4.37 5.16 21.66
CA ALA A 307 3.03 5.15 22.25
C ALA A 307 3.02 5.80 23.64
N LEU A 308 4.00 5.46 24.49
CA LEU A 308 4.16 6.07 25.81
C LEU A 308 4.43 7.59 25.71
N LEU A 309 5.25 8.02 24.75
CA LEU A 309 5.51 9.44 24.51
C LEU A 309 4.24 10.17 24.07
N VAL A 310 3.46 9.58 23.16
CA VAL A 310 2.17 10.14 22.73
C VAL A 310 1.21 10.26 23.91
N ILE A 311 1.12 9.22 24.77
CA ILE A 311 0.30 9.27 25.99
C ILE A 311 0.77 10.40 26.91
N LEU A 312 2.07 10.52 27.16
CA LEU A 312 2.62 11.60 28.00
C LEU A 312 2.43 12.98 27.38
N LEU A 313 2.50 13.10 26.06
CA LEU A 313 2.29 14.36 25.36
C LEU A 313 0.81 14.76 25.38
N LEU A 314 -0.10 13.83 25.16
CA LEU A 314 -1.54 14.04 25.33
C LEU A 314 -1.88 14.37 26.77
N TRP A 315 -1.25 13.72 27.73
CA TRP A 315 -1.35 14.05 29.15
C TRP A 315 -0.86 15.47 29.42
N HIS A 316 0.32 15.84 28.90
CA HIS A 316 0.91 17.16 29.07
C HIS A 316 0.04 18.28 28.46
N VAL A 317 -0.47 18.07 27.25
CA VAL A 317 -1.37 19.02 26.57
C VAL A 317 -2.75 19.05 27.23
N GLY A 318 -3.24 17.90 27.68
CA GLY A 318 -4.53 17.75 28.38
C GLY A 318 -4.52 18.32 29.80
N MET A 319 -3.37 18.42 30.43
CA MET A 319 -3.19 19.16 31.69
C MET A 319 -3.36 20.66 31.43
N ARG A 320 -4.61 21.10 31.48
CA ARG A 320 -4.97 22.53 31.51
C ARG A 320 -4.36 23.20 32.74
N HIS A 321 -3.26 23.92 32.53
CA HIS A 321 -2.69 24.80 33.53
C HIS A 321 -3.31 26.20 33.39
N GLY A 322 -4.11 26.59 34.37
CA GLY A 322 -4.48 27.99 34.59
C GLY A 322 -5.99 28.23 34.71
N PRO A 323 -6.41 29.20 35.55
CA PRO A 323 -7.80 29.66 35.57
C PRO A 323 -8.15 30.29 34.22
N LEU A 324 -9.37 30.02 33.73
CA LEU A 324 -9.92 30.67 32.54
C LEU A 324 -9.90 32.18 32.76
N GLN A 325 -8.92 32.87 32.18
CA GLN A 325 -8.93 34.33 32.14
C GLN A 325 -10.07 34.74 31.23
N ALA A 326 -11.06 35.44 31.80
CA ALA A 326 -12.10 36.05 30.99
C ALA A 326 -11.42 36.97 29.96
N PRO A 327 -11.81 36.92 28.67
CA PRO A 327 -11.26 37.83 27.67
C PRO A 327 -11.43 39.27 28.17
N PRO A 328 -10.40 40.13 28.04
CA PRO A 328 -10.48 41.50 28.52
C PRO A 328 -11.67 42.18 27.83
N SER A 329 -12.57 42.75 28.63
CA SER A 329 -13.71 43.49 28.11
C SER A 329 -13.18 44.68 27.30
N HIS A 330 -13.52 44.75 26.01
CA HIS A 330 -13.26 45.93 25.17
C HIS A 330 -14.12 47.09 25.65
N ALA A 331 -13.74 47.73 26.76
CA ALA A 331 -14.46 48.86 27.34
C ALA A 331 -13.80 50.20 26.93
N ARG A 332 -14.50 50.96 26.10
CA ARG A 332 -14.49 52.44 25.92
C ARG A 332 -13.18 53.18 25.54
N ARG A 333 -11.99 52.61 25.68
CA ARG A 333 -10.70 53.33 25.49
C ARG A 333 -10.35 53.59 24.01
N GLN A 334 -10.77 52.73 23.09
CA GLN A 334 -10.40 52.81 21.67
C GLN A 334 -11.13 53.92 20.91
N LEU A 335 -12.36 54.30 21.30
CA LEU A 335 -13.07 55.38 20.60
C LEU A 335 -12.42 56.73 20.86
N GLU A 336 -11.98 56.98 22.11
CA GLU A 336 -11.28 58.22 22.45
C GLU A 336 -9.95 58.35 21.71
N GLU A 337 -9.18 57.26 21.62
CA GLU A 337 -7.93 57.23 20.86
C GLU A 337 -8.17 57.44 19.36
N HIS A 338 -9.22 56.82 18.79
CA HIS A 338 -9.56 57.02 17.38
C HIS A 338 -10.04 58.45 17.09
N LEU A 339 -10.87 59.03 17.96
CA LEU A 339 -11.33 60.41 17.84
C LEU A 339 -10.17 61.40 18.00
N ARG A 340 -9.26 61.15 18.95
CA ARG A 340 -8.08 61.99 19.14
C ARG A 340 -7.11 61.89 17.97
N GLY A 341 -6.85 60.69 17.48
CA GLY A 341 -6.00 60.44 16.32
C GLY A 341 -6.56 61.06 15.04
N SER A 342 -7.86 60.93 14.80
CA SER A 342 -8.51 61.58 13.64
C SER A 342 -8.50 63.11 13.75
N ALA A 343 -8.72 63.68 14.94
CA ALA A 343 -8.63 65.11 15.17
C ALA A 343 -7.21 65.67 14.92
N ASP A 344 -6.18 65.00 15.46
CA ASP A 344 -4.78 65.38 15.24
C ASP A 344 -4.39 65.27 13.76
N PHE A 345 -4.85 64.22 13.07
CA PHE A 345 -4.61 64.05 11.64
C PHE A 345 -5.21 65.19 10.80
N LEU A 346 -6.49 65.53 11.05
CA LEU A 346 -7.15 66.62 10.34
C LEU A 346 -6.47 67.97 10.62
N MET A 347 -6.08 68.22 11.87
CA MET A 347 -5.39 69.46 12.24
C MET A 347 -4.02 69.59 11.56
N ARG A 348 -3.29 68.48 11.38
CA ARG A 348 -1.98 68.45 10.70
C ARG A 348 -2.09 68.57 9.18
N ARG A 349 -3.05 67.88 8.54
CA ARG A 349 -3.12 67.79 7.06
C ARG A 349 -3.90 68.90 6.39
N VAL A 350 -5.02 69.35 6.98
CA VAL A 350 -5.97 70.27 6.34
C VAL A 350 -5.98 71.65 7.01
N GLY A 351 -5.55 71.72 8.28
CA GLY A 351 -5.32 72.96 9.01
C GLY A 351 -6.57 73.55 9.67
N GLN A 352 -6.35 74.55 10.53
CA GLN A 352 -7.38 75.17 11.38
C GLN A 352 -8.52 75.83 10.60
N ALA A 353 -8.22 76.48 9.47
CA ALA A 353 -9.21 77.19 8.66
C ALA A 353 -10.30 76.25 8.11
N HIS A 354 -9.92 75.03 7.74
CA HIS A 354 -10.88 74.05 7.22
C HIS A 354 -11.83 73.54 8.32
N LEU A 355 -11.32 73.34 9.54
CA LEU A 355 -12.15 72.93 10.69
C LEU A 355 -13.19 73.99 11.04
N LEU A 356 -12.80 75.27 11.04
CA LEU A 356 -13.73 76.39 11.26
C LEU A 356 -14.77 76.50 10.13
N HIS A 357 -14.33 76.34 8.88
CA HIS A 357 -15.23 76.39 7.73
C HIS A 357 -16.28 75.27 7.77
N ASN A 358 -15.89 74.05 8.16
CA ASN A 358 -16.83 72.94 8.32
C ASN A 358 -17.88 73.23 9.40
N LEU A 359 -17.46 73.84 10.52
CA LEU A 359 -18.38 74.24 11.59
C LEU A 359 -19.34 75.36 11.14
N GLN A 360 -18.84 76.37 10.42
CA GLN A 360 -19.65 77.44 9.83
C GLN A 360 -20.66 76.90 8.81
N ARG A 361 -20.26 75.91 7.99
CA ARG A 361 -21.14 75.25 7.02
C ARG A 361 -22.23 74.41 7.71
N ASP A 362 -21.91 73.75 8.81
CA ASP A 362 -22.91 73.01 9.61
C ASP A 362 -23.93 73.97 10.23
N ILE A 363 -23.49 75.12 10.76
CA ILE A 363 -24.36 76.20 11.23
C ILE A 363 -25.30 76.68 10.12
N GLN A 364 -24.77 76.97 8.93
CA GLN A 364 -25.58 77.39 7.79
C GLN A 364 -26.59 76.30 7.39
N ARG A 365 -26.18 75.03 7.40
CA ARG A 365 -27.06 73.90 7.10
C ARG A 365 -28.22 73.80 8.09
N ARG A 366 -27.96 73.93 9.40
CA ARG A 366 -29.02 73.93 10.43
C ARG A 366 -29.93 75.15 10.30
N ALA A 367 -29.36 76.32 10.03
CA ALA A 367 -30.13 77.54 9.81
C ALA A 367 -31.08 77.42 8.61
N ARG A 368 -30.64 76.78 7.51
CA ARG A 368 -31.49 76.48 6.34
C ARG A 368 -32.68 75.58 6.68
N HIS A 369 -32.49 74.60 7.55
CA HIS A 369 -33.59 73.73 7.99
C HIS A 369 -34.63 74.48 8.82
N ARG A 370 -34.20 75.50 9.59
CA ARG A 370 -35.10 76.29 10.44
C ARG A 370 -35.79 77.44 9.70
N HIS A 371 -35.14 78.01 8.68
CA HIS A 371 -35.68 79.12 7.88
C HIS A 371 -35.58 78.82 6.36
N PRO A 372 -36.70 78.53 5.69
CA PRO A 372 -36.73 78.37 4.24
C PRO A 372 -36.25 79.65 3.54
N GLY A 373 -35.39 79.53 2.52
CA GLY A 373 -34.88 80.68 1.76
C GLY A 373 -33.67 81.41 2.36
N PHE A 374 -33.10 80.91 3.47
CA PHE A 374 -31.93 81.51 4.14
C PHE A 374 -30.72 81.79 3.22
N GLU A 375 -30.49 80.95 2.20
CA GLU A 375 -29.37 81.11 1.26
C GLU A 375 -29.53 82.25 0.26
N ARG A 376 -30.77 82.69 -0.01
CA ARG A 376 -31.05 83.74 -1.01
C ARG A 376 -30.89 85.15 -0.42
N LEU A 377 -30.76 85.26 0.90
CA LEU A 377 -30.63 86.53 1.60
C LEU A 377 -29.19 87.04 1.56
N PRO A 378 -28.96 88.36 1.50
CA PRO A 378 -27.62 88.93 1.62
C PRO A 378 -27.01 88.60 2.99
N VAL A 379 -25.68 88.48 3.04
CA VAL A 379 -24.93 88.03 4.23
C VAL A 379 -25.25 88.84 5.50
N ALA A 380 -25.52 90.14 5.36
CA ALA A 380 -25.91 90.99 6.49
C ALA A 380 -27.28 90.62 7.10
N GLU A 381 -28.26 90.27 6.25
CA GLU A 381 -29.58 89.82 6.69
C GLU A 381 -29.52 88.41 7.27
N GLN A 382 -28.66 87.53 6.72
CA GLN A 382 -28.41 86.20 7.29
C GLN A 382 -27.91 86.29 8.74
N TRP A 383 -27.01 87.21 9.04
CA TRP A 383 -26.51 87.42 10.40
C TRP A 383 -27.57 88.00 11.35
N GLN A 384 -28.44 88.88 10.86
CA GLN A 384 -29.56 89.41 11.66
C GLN A 384 -30.58 88.32 12.01
N ILE A 385 -30.89 87.43 11.07
CA ILE A 385 -31.79 86.30 11.30
C ILE A 385 -31.17 85.31 12.30
N LEU A 386 -29.88 84.98 12.13
CA LEU A 386 -29.17 84.17 13.12
C LEU A 386 -29.19 84.81 14.51
N GLY A 387 -29.05 86.14 14.60
CA GLY A 387 -29.16 86.86 15.87
C GLY A 387 -30.56 86.79 16.49
N ARG A 388 -31.61 86.88 15.68
CA ARG A 388 -33.00 86.70 16.16
C ARG A 388 -33.28 85.27 16.63
N LEU A 389 -32.73 84.27 15.93
CA LEU A 389 -32.91 82.85 16.27
C LEU A 389 -32.13 82.44 17.52
N THR A 390 -30.90 82.93 17.67
CA THR A 390 -29.98 82.50 18.74
C THR A 390 -29.93 83.46 19.94
N ARG A 391 -30.52 84.67 19.82
CA ARG A 391 -30.43 85.78 20.79
C ARG A 391 -29.01 86.28 21.06
N ILE A 392 -28.05 85.95 20.20
CA ILE A 392 -26.66 86.43 20.26
C ILE A 392 -26.56 87.75 19.48
N PRO A 393 -25.79 88.76 19.95
CA PRO A 393 -25.64 90.03 19.24
C PRO A 393 -25.03 89.83 17.85
N THR A 394 -25.58 90.53 16.85
CA THR A 394 -25.16 90.43 15.44
C THR A 394 -23.67 90.72 15.23
N SER A 395 -23.04 91.53 16.10
CA SER A 395 -21.59 91.79 16.09
C SER A 395 -20.74 90.57 16.45
N ALA A 396 -21.18 89.74 17.39
CA ALA A 396 -20.50 88.50 17.73
C ALA A 396 -20.67 87.44 16.62
N ILE A 397 -21.84 87.42 15.97
CA ILE A 397 -22.14 86.53 14.84
C ILE A 397 -21.29 86.90 13.63
N SER A 398 -21.20 88.20 13.30
CA SER A 398 -20.37 88.66 12.18
C SER A 398 -18.90 88.37 12.41
N GLN A 399 -18.40 88.49 13.65
CA GLN A 399 -17.03 88.13 14.00
C GLN A 399 -16.77 86.62 13.88
N ALA A 400 -17.72 85.77 14.28
CA ALA A 400 -17.59 84.32 14.22
C ALA A 400 -17.75 83.74 12.81
N MET A 401 -18.67 84.28 12.00
CA MET A 401 -19.03 83.80 10.66
C MET A 401 -18.23 84.47 9.53
N ARG A 402 -17.30 85.37 9.85
CA ARG A 402 -16.43 86.01 8.84
C ARG A 402 -15.52 84.96 8.19
N PRO A 403 -15.39 84.94 6.84
CA PRO A 403 -14.40 84.10 6.17
C PRO A 403 -13.00 84.53 6.63
N GLN A 404 -12.27 83.61 7.25
CA GLN A 404 -10.92 83.87 7.71
C GLN A 404 -9.94 83.66 6.56
N GLY A 405 -8.96 84.56 6.42
CA GLY A 405 -7.86 84.40 5.47
C GLY A 405 -6.93 83.24 5.88
N THR A 406 -5.97 82.91 5.02
CA THR A 406 -5.02 81.79 5.16
C THR A 406 -4.04 81.91 6.34
N GLN A 407 -4.23 82.87 7.25
CA GLN A 407 -3.33 83.16 8.35
C GLN A 407 -3.60 82.21 9.53
N ARG A 408 -2.55 81.61 10.09
CA ARG A 408 -2.65 80.69 11.23
C ARG A 408 -3.02 81.47 12.50
N LEU A 409 -4.05 81.02 13.20
CA LEU A 409 -4.48 81.59 14.48
C LEU A 409 -3.61 81.05 15.62
N SER A 410 -3.45 81.85 16.68
CA SER A 410 -2.90 81.32 17.92
C SER A 410 -3.83 80.23 18.47
N ALA A 411 -3.29 79.27 19.21
CA ALA A 411 -4.09 78.19 19.79
C ALA A 411 -5.24 78.74 20.67
N ALA A 412 -4.98 79.81 21.43
CA ALA A 412 -5.97 80.44 22.29
C ALA A 412 -7.11 81.11 21.49
N ASP A 413 -6.78 81.78 20.39
CA ASP A 413 -7.78 82.46 19.55
C ASP A 413 -8.61 81.45 18.76
N PHE A 414 -7.98 80.36 18.29
CA PHE A 414 -8.68 79.25 17.64
C PHE A 414 -9.69 78.60 18.59
N THR A 415 -9.30 78.26 19.83
CA THR A 415 -10.22 77.67 20.80
C THR A 415 -11.38 78.62 21.10
N ARG A 416 -11.12 79.91 21.33
CA ARG A 416 -12.18 80.92 21.54
C ARG A 416 -13.15 80.99 20.37
N GLN A 417 -12.64 80.97 19.14
CA GLN A 417 -13.48 81.03 17.94
C GLN A 417 -14.30 79.75 17.75
N VAL A 418 -13.72 78.57 17.99
CA VAL A 418 -14.45 77.29 17.98
C VAL A 418 -15.54 77.30 19.04
N THR A 419 -15.26 77.75 20.26
CA THR A 419 -16.26 77.86 21.34
C THR A 419 -17.41 78.78 20.91
N ASN A 420 -17.11 79.97 20.38
CA ASN A 420 -18.16 80.90 19.93
C ASN A 420 -19.04 80.30 18.83
N LEU A 421 -18.44 79.61 17.85
CA LEU A 421 -19.19 78.92 16.80
C LEU A 421 -19.96 77.70 17.32
N GLN A 422 -19.42 76.93 18.28
CA GLN A 422 -20.13 75.80 18.88
C GLN A 422 -21.31 76.25 19.72
N THR A 423 -21.16 77.32 20.51
CA THR A 423 -22.26 77.95 21.25
C THR A 423 -23.35 78.41 20.29
N LEU A 424 -22.97 79.07 19.20
CA LEU A 424 -23.90 79.49 18.15
C LEU A 424 -24.62 78.29 17.51
N ARG A 425 -23.89 77.23 17.13
CA ARG A 425 -24.44 76.00 16.54
C ARG A 425 -25.43 75.29 17.46
N ASN A 426 -25.12 75.22 18.75
CA ASN A 426 -25.96 74.51 19.73
C ASN A 426 -27.22 75.34 20.10
N SER A 427 -27.21 76.65 19.84
CA SER A 427 -28.35 77.54 20.09
C SER A 427 -29.34 77.67 18.91
N ILE A 428 -29.01 77.10 17.75
CA ILE A 428 -29.87 77.00 16.55
C ILE A 428 -30.64 75.68 16.62
#